data_AF-A0A9D7P509-F1
#
_entry.id   AF-A0A9D7P509-F1
#
_cell.length_a   1.000
_cell.length_b   1.000
_cell.length_c   1.000
_cell.angle_alpha   90.00
_cell.angle_beta   90.00
_cell.angle_gamma   90.00
#
_symmetry.space_group_name_H-M   'P 1'
#
loop_
_entity.id
_entity.type
_entity.pdbx_description
1 polymer ?
#
loop_
_entity_poly.entity_id
_entity_poly.type
_entity_poly.pdbx_seq_one_letter_code
_entity_poly.pdbx_strand_id
1 'polypeptide(L)'
;MLTNKGKAQLIIIATFVFGAIAGASGQYLLNRNFSTLQSAGPSNYIEEMAGKLNLSQVQRKQADDIIGEARAKYWDLRLQIRPQASVIRDDAKVRIRQLLSADQQLIFDGLVKELDEKREQQMKEESARAGRTQ
;
A
#
# COMPACT_ATOMS: atom_id res chain seq x y z
N MET A 1 -32.84 36.21 -14.17
CA MET A 1 -32.86 34.88 -14.84
C MET A 1 -31.42 34.48 -15.16
N LEU A 2 -30.84 33.52 -14.43
CA LEU A 2 -29.49 33.02 -14.75
C LEU A 2 -29.52 32.35 -16.13
N THR A 3 -28.78 32.94 -17.06
CA THR A 3 -28.61 32.49 -18.44
C THR A 3 -28.14 31.03 -18.46
N ASN A 4 -28.69 30.21 -19.36
CA ASN A 4 -28.57 28.75 -19.40
C ASN A 4 -27.13 28.21 -19.25
N LYS A 5 -26.12 28.99 -19.68
CA LYS A 5 -24.69 28.71 -19.52
C LYS A 5 -24.22 28.67 -18.06
N GLY A 6 -24.72 29.56 -17.19
CA GLY A 6 -24.32 29.62 -15.78
C GLY A 6 -24.83 28.44 -14.95
N LYS A 7 -25.98 27.86 -15.32
CA LYS A 7 -26.54 26.67 -14.66
C LYS A 7 -25.73 25.41 -14.97
N ALA A 8 -25.32 25.24 -16.24
CA ALA A 8 -24.48 24.12 -16.66
C ALA A 8 -23.09 24.17 -15.98
N GLN A 9 -22.50 25.36 -15.88
CA GLN A 9 -21.20 25.56 -15.23
C GLN A 9 -21.26 25.26 -13.72
N LEU A 10 -22.37 25.62 -13.06
CA LEU A 10 -22.63 25.27 -11.66
C LEU A 10 -22.74 23.77 -11.42
N ILE A 11 -23.41 23.04 -12.32
CA ILE A 11 -23.57 21.57 -12.21
C ILE A 11 -22.22 20.86 -12.37
N ILE A 12 -21.37 21.32 -13.30
CA ILE A 12 -20.03 20.74 -13.51
C ILE A 12 -19.15 20.97 -12.28
N ILE A 13 -19.12 22.19 -11.74
CA ILE A 13 -18.34 22.51 -10.53
C ILE A 13 -18.87 21.72 -9.32
N ALA A 14 -20.19 21.63 -9.15
CA ALA A 14 -20.80 20.88 -8.06
C ALA A 14 -20.44 19.39 -8.12
N THR A 15 -20.48 18.77 -9.30
CA THR A 15 -20.10 17.36 -9.49
C THR A 15 -18.62 17.12 -9.18
N PHE A 16 -17.75 18.05 -9.57
CA PHE A 16 -16.30 17.96 -9.29
C PHE A 16 -16.01 18.05 -7.79
N VAL A 17 -16.66 18.97 -7.09
CA VAL A 17 -16.53 19.12 -5.62
C VAL A 17 -17.08 17.88 -4.90
N PHE A 18 -18.21 17.33 -5.35
CA PHE A 18 -18.73 16.07 -4.80
C PHE A 18 -17.79 14.89 -5.04
N GLY A 19 -17.18 14.81 -6.23
CA GLY A 19 -16.16 13.81 -6.54
C GLY A 19 -14.92 13.94 -5.64
N ALA A 20 -14.47 15.16 -5.37
CA ALA A 20 -13.34 15.42 -4.46
C ALA A 20 -13.67 15.04 -3.01
N ILE A 21 -14.87 15.34 -2.52
CA ILE A 21 -15.32 14.98 -1.17
C ILE A 21 -15.47 13.46 -1.03
N ALA A 22 -16.07 12.79 -2.03
CA ALA A 22 -16.21 11.33 -2.05
C ALA A 22 -14.84 10.64 -2.11
N GLY A 23 -13.91 11.14 -2.93
CA GLY A 23 -12.54 10.64 -3.00
C GLY A 23 -11.76 10.83 -1.69
N ALA A 24 -11.82 12.02 -1.09
CA ALA A 24 -11.17 12.30 0.19
C ALA A 24 -11.73 11.45 1.34
N SER A 25 -13.05 11.20 1.35
CA SER A 25 -13.71 10.38 2.36
C SER A 25 -13.37 8.89 2.20
N GLY A 26 -13.34 8.40 0.96
CA GLY A 26 -12.89 7.03 0.65
C GLY A 26 -11.44 6.80 1.09
N GLN A 27 -10.56 7.77 0.80
CA GLN A 27 -9.15 7.73 1.23
C GLN A 27 -9.03 7.75 2.76
N TYR A 28 -9.83 8.54 3.47
CA TYR A 28 -9.79 8.62 4.94
C TYR A 28 -10.24 7.32 5.62
N LEU A 29 -11.30 6.68 5.12
CA LEU A 29 -11.80 5.40 5.65
C LEU A 29 -10.86 4.23 5.33
N LEU A 30 -10.32 4.19 4.11
CA LEU A 30 -9.31 3.19 3.74
C LEU A 30 -8.02 3.39 4.55
N ASN A 31 -7.57 4.63 4.75
CA ASN A 31 -6.36 4.90 5.53
C ASN A 31 -6.55 4.59 7.03
N ARG A 32 -7.76 4.68 7.59
CA ARG A 32 -8.04 4.35 8.99
C ARG A 32 -8.14 2.84 9.25
N ASN A 33 -8.59 2.05 8.27
CA ASN A 33 -8.58 0.58 8.36
C ASN A 33 -7.21 -0.02 7.97
N PHE A 34 -6.46 0.64 7.10
CA PHE A 34 -5.11 0.20 6.74
C PHE A 34 -4.09 0.56 7.82
N SER A 35 -4.26 1.67 8.54
CA SER A 35 -3.36 2.07 9.65
C SER A 35 -3.52 1.23 10.92
N THR A 36 -4.71 0.69 11.21
CA THR A 36 -4.90 -0.29 12.31
C THR A 36 -4.30 -1.65 11.99
N LEU A 37 -4.28 -2.06 10.71
CA LEU A 37 -3.55 -3.26 10.26
C LEU A 37 -2.03 -3.02 10.18
N GLN A 38 -1.59 -1.79 9.94
CA GLN A 38 -0.17 -1.43 9.79
C GLN A 38 0.50 -1.05 11.13
N SER A 39 -0.26 -0.74 12.18
CA SER A 39 0.25 -0.42 13.53
C SER A 39 0.32 -1.62 14.48
N ALA A 40 -0.24 -2.77 14.10
CA ALA A 40 0.03 -4.02 14.80
C ALA A 40 1.43 -4.51 14.39
N GLY A 41 2.47 -3.95 15.01
CA GLY A 41 3.82 -4.49 14.88
C GLY A 41 3.85 -5.99 15.22
N PRO A 42 4.80 -6.76 14.67
CA PRO A 42 4.88 -8.22 14.86
C PRO A 42 4.85 -8.70 16.32
N SER A 43 5.23 -7.84 17.28
CA SER A 43 5.12 -8.11 18.72
C SER A 43 3.68 -8.25 19.20
N ASN A 44 2.73 -7.51 18.59
CA ASN A 44 1.37 -7.44 19.08
C ASN A 44 0.57 -8.71 18.79
N TYR A 45 0.88 -9.41 17.69
CA TYR A 45 0.20 -10.65 17.33
C TYR A 45 0.59 -11.83 18.24
N ILE A 46 1.88 -11.93 18.58
CA ILE A 46 2.36 -12.98 19.50
C ILE A 46 1.85 -12.71 20.90
N GLU A 47 1.88 -11.45 21.35
CA GLU A 47 1.37 -11.09 22.68
C GLU A 47 -0.14 -11.34 22.80
N GLU A 48 -0.90 -11.03 21.74
CA GLU A 48 -2.34 -11.33 21.67
C GLU A 48 -2.60 -12.85 21.67
N MET A 49 -1.88 -13.61 20.84
CA MET A 49 -1.99 -15.08 20.80
C MET A 49 -1.61 -15.69 22.15
N ALA A 50 -0.57 -15.18 22.77
CA ALA A 50 -0.07 -15.68 24.02
C ALA A 50 -1.00 -15.37 25.19
N GLY A 51 -1.70 -14.23 25.15
CA GLY A 51 -2.81 -13.93 26.06
C GLY A 51 -4.02 -14.83 25.84
N LYS A 52 -4.43 -15.05 24.59
CA LYS A 52 -5.59 -15.90 24.24
C LYS A 52 -5.37 -17.38 24.54
N LEU A 53 -4.15 -17.88 24.34
CA LEU A 53 -3.78 -19.28 24.54
C LEU A 53 -3.14 -19.55 25.90
N ASN A 54 -3.02 -18.53 26.76
CA ASN A 54 -2.33 -18.62 28.06
C ASN A 54 -0.93 -19.25 27.94
N LEU A 55 -0.14 -18.83 26.95
CA LEU A 55 1.19 -19.37 26.73
C LEU A 55 2.12 -19.02 27.90
N SER A 56 2.85 -20.02 28.39
CA SER A 56 3.96 -19.81 29.33
C SER A 56 5.08 -18.99 28.70
N GLN A 57 5.97 -18.41 29.50
CA GLN A 57 7.12 -17.65 28.97
C GLN A 57 8.01 -18.47 28.04
N VAL A 58 8.19 -19.76 28.34
CA VAL A 58 8.98 -20.67 27.49
C VAL A 58 8.30 -20.87 26.13
N GLN A 59 6.98 -21.11 26.12
CA GLN A 59 6.21 -21.27 24.87
C GLN A 59 6.16 -19.97 24.05
N ARG A 60 6.07 -18.81 24.71
CA ARG A 60 6.12 -17.49 24.05
C ARG A 60 7.43 -17.31 23.30
N LYS A 61 8.55 -17.59 23.96
CA LYS A 61 9.87 -17.49 23.35
C LYS A 61 10.01 -18.43 22.14
N GLN A 62 9.60 -19.69 22.29
CA GLN A 62 9.63 -20.66 21.19
C GLN A 62 8.74 -20.24 20.01
N ALA A 63 7.56 -19.68 20.28
CA ALA A 63 6.68 -19.17 19.23
C ALA A 63 7.30 -17.98 18.49
N ASP A 64 7.95 -17.06 19.21
CA ASP A 64 8.66 -15.92 18.60
C ASP A 64 9.81 -16.38 17.73
N ASP A 65 10.61 -17.35 18.18
CA ASP A 65 11.71 -17.94 17.40
C ASP A 65 11.19 -18.58 16.09
N ILE A 66 10.13 -19.40 16.17
CA ILE A 66 9.54 -20.08 14.99
C ILE A 66 8.99 -19.06 13.99
N ILE A 67 8.29 -18.04 14.48
CA ILE A 67 7.70 -17.00 13.61
C ILE A 67 8.81 -16.13 13.02
N GLY A 68 9.86 -15.82 13.79
CA GLY A 68 11.05 -15.11 13.32
C GLY A 68 11.74 -15.85 12.18
N GLU A 69 11.96 -17.15 12.33
CA GLU A 69 12.52 -18.01 11.28
C GLU A 69 11.62 -18.04 10.03
N ALA A 70 10.31 -18.18 10.21
CA ALA A 70 9.36 -18.15 9.10
C ALA A 70 9.42 -16.81 8.35
N ARG A 71 9.48 -15.68 9.06
CA ARG A 71 9.62 -14.34 8.45
C ARG A 71 10.91 -14.23 7.63
N ALA A 72 12.03 -14.74 8.14
CA ALA A 72 13.30 -14.73 7.41
C ALA A 72 13.18 -15.52 6.09
N LYS A 73 12.61 -16.73 6.13
CA LYS A 73 12.37 -17.54 4.92
C LYS A 73 11.45 -16.85 3.91
N TYR A 74 10.38 -16.20 4.37
CA TYR A 74 9.50 -15.41 3.51
C TYR A 74 10.21 -14.22 2.88
N TRP A 75 11.07 -13.54 3.64
CA TRP A 75 11.87 -12.42 3.15
C TRP A 75 12.81 -12.86 2.01
N ASP A 76 13.53 -13.96 2.21
CA ASP A 76 14.43 -14.51 1.20
C ASP A 76 13.69 -14.92 -0.07
N LEU A 77 12.54 -15.58 0.07
CA LEU A 77 11.69 -15.94 -1.07
C LEU A 77 11.22 -14.68 -1.82
N ARG A 78 10.83 -13.63 -1.10
CA ARG A 78 10.40 -12.38 -1.70
C ARG A 78 11.53 -11.70 -2.47
N LEU A 79 12.76 -11.73 -1.96
CA LEU A 79 13.93 -11.21 -2.67
C LEU A 79 14.17 -11.93 -4.00
N GLN A 80 13.95 -13.24 -4.04
CA GLN A 80 14.09 -14.05 -5.27
C GLN A 80 12.99 -13.77 -6.30
N ILE A 81 11.74 -13.58 -5.86
CA ILE A 81 10.59 -13.35 -6.75
C ILE A 81 10.53 -11.90 -7.24
N ARG A 82 11.07 -10.94 -6.47
CA ARG A 82 10.97 -9.51 -6.75
C ARG A 82 11.37 -9.09 -8.17
N PRO A 83 12.47 -9.59 -8.78
CA PRO A 83 12.85 -9.24 -10.15
C PRO A 83 11.81 -9.71 -11.17
N GLN A 84 11.23 -10.90 -10.97
CA GLN A 84 10.20 -11.43 -11.86
C GLN A 84 8.93 -10.57 -11.77
N ALA A 85 8.57 -10.18 -10.54
CA ALA A 85 7.43 -9.29 -10.31
C ALA A 85 7.65 -7.86 -10.86
N SER A 86 8.89 -7.33 -10.91
CA SER A 86 9.13 -6.03 -11.57
C SER A 86 8.92 -6.12 -13.08
N VAL A 87 9.43 -7.18 -13.72
CA VAL A 87 9.24 -7.38 -15.17
C VAL A 87 7.76 -7.42 -15.54
N ILE A 88 6.94 -8.15 -14.79
CA ILE A 88 5.48 -8.23 -15.03
C ILE A 88 4.82 -6.85 -14.89
N ARG A 89 5.24 -6.06 -13.90
CA ARG A 89 4.70 -4.70 -13.68
C ARG A 89 5.10 -3.75 -14.79
N ASP A 90 6.34 -3.84 -15.26
CA ASP A 90 6.84 -2.96 -16.31
C ASP A 90 6.18 -3.26 -17.65
N ASP A 91 5.96 -4.55 -17.98
CA ASP A 91 5.14 -4.94 -19.13
C ASP A 91 3.71 -4.36 -19.04
N ALA A 92 3.07 -4.50 -17.88
CA ALA A 92 1.74 -3.95 -17.67
C ALA A 92 1.69 -2.43 -17.85
N LYS A 93 2.69 -1.69 -17.34
CA LYS A 93 2.81 -0.24 -17.53
C LYS A 93 2.91 0.13 -19.02
N VAL A 94 3.73 -0.59 -19.78
CA VAL A 94 3.88 -0.36 -21.24
C VAL A 94 2.56 -0.59 -21.96
N ARG A 95 1.88 -1.70 -21.68
CA ARG A 95 0.60 -2.04 -22.29
C ARG A 95 -0.50 -1.04 -21.96
N ILE A 96 -0.56 -0.58 -20.71
CA ILE A 96 -1.50 0.48 -20.30
C ILE A 96 -1.19 1.77 -21.05
N ARG A 97 0.09 2.18 -21.13
CA ARG A 97 0.51 3.40 -21.81
C ARG A 97 0.08 3.44 -23.28
N GLN A 98 0.13 2.30 -23.97
CA GLN A 98 -0.31 2.18 -25.37
C GLN A 98 -1.79 2.45 -25.59
N LEU A 99 -2.63 2.32 -24.56
CA LEU A 99 -4.07 2.58 -24.62
C LEU A 99 -4.42 4.05 -24.37
N LEU A 100 -3.45 4.86 -23.94
CA LEU A 100 -3.68 6.24 -23.50
C LEU A 100 -3.37 7.25 -24.61
N SER A 101 -4.15 8.32 -24.66
CA SER A 101 -3.83 9.49 -25.48
C SER A 101 -2.56 10.20 -24.98
N ALA A 102 -1.94 11.05 -25.80
CA ALA A 102 -0.72 11.76 -25.42
C ALA A 102 -0.85 12.55 -24.11
N ASP A 103 -1.97 13.25 -23.91
CA ASP A 103 -2.23 14.01 -22.67
C ASP A 103 -2.40 13.08 -21.46
N GLN A 104 -3.04 11.92 -21.65
CA GLN A 104 -3.21 10.92 -20.58
C GLN A 104 -1.91 10.23 -20.21
N GLN A 105 -0.99 10.04 -21.18
CA GLN A 105 0.32 9.46 -20.91
C GLN A 105 1.15 10.34 -19.97
N LEU A 106 1.08 11.67 -20.11
CA LEU A 106 1.78 12.59 -19.20
C LEU A 106 1.29 12.45 -17.76
N ILE A 107 -0.02 12.31 -17.56
CA ILE A 107 -0.62 12.09 -16.24
C ILE A 107 -0.21 10.70 -15.69
N PHE A 108 -0.28 9.67 -16.54
CA PHE A 108 0.08 8.31 -16.17
C PHE A 108 1.55 8.18 -15.74
N ASP A 109 2.46 8.87 -16.41
CA ASP A 109 3.88 8.87 -16.06
C ASP A 109 4.13 9.49 -14.68
N GLY A 110 3.42 10.56 -14.37
CA GLY A 110 3.45 11.16 -13.03
C GLY A 110 2.99 10.17 -11.96
N LEU A 111 1.87 9.48 -12.20
CA LEU A 111 1.33 8.47 -11.28
C LEU A 111 2.29 7.29 -11.10
N VAL A 112 2.88 6.78 -12.18
CA VAL A 112 3.85 5.68 -12.14
C VAL A 112 5.06 6.08 -11.30
N LYS A 113 5.57 7.30 -11.48
CA LYS A 113 6.71 7.81 -10.73
C LYS A 113 6.42 7.88 -9.22
N GLU A 114 5.28 8.45 -8.83
CA GLU A 114 4.88 8.53 -7.42
C GLU A 114 4.76 7.13 -6.78
N LEU A 115 4.16 6.18 -7.50
CA LEU A 115 4.00 4.81 -7.04
C LEU A 115 5.35 4.06 -6.94
N ASP A 116 6.27 4.31 -7.86
CA ASP A 116 7.61 3.73 -7.85
C ASP A 116 8.43 4.29 -6.66
N GLU A 117 8.40 5.61 -6.43
CA GLU A 117 9.05 6.26 -5.29
C GLU A 117 8.52 5.74 -3.94
N LYS A 118 7.19 5.65 -3.79
CA LYS A 118 6.58 5.10 -2.57
C LYS A 118 7.00 3.65 -2.32
N ARG A 119 7.11 2.84 -3.39
CA ARG A 119 7.59 1.46 -3.28
C ARG A 119 9.06 1.40 -2.89
N GLU A 120 9.91 2.27 -3.41
CA GLU A 120 11.32 2.35 -2.99
C GLU A 120 11.48 2.73 -1.53
N GLN A 121 10.69 3.68 -1.04
CA GLN A 121 10.68 4.05 0.38
C GLN A 121 10.28 2.86 1.26
N GLN A 122 9.18 2.18 0.93
CA GLN A 122 8.75 0.97 1.64
C GLN A 122 9.82 -0.11 1.64
N MET A 123 10.51 -0.33 0.50
CA MET A 123 11.58 -1.32 0.42
C MET A 123 12.79 -0.95 1.28
N LYS A 124 13.18 0.34 1.33
CA LYS A 124 14.25 0.82 2.20
C LYS A 124 13.88 0.68 3.67
N GLU A 125 12.64 0.97 4.04
CA GLU A 125 12.15 0.81 5.40
C GLU A 125 12.10 -0.67 5.82
N GLU A 126 11.61 -1.54 4.94
CA GLU A 126 11.53 -2.98 5.18
C GLU A 126 12.91 -3.62 5.26
N SER A 127 13.86 -3.25 4.38
CA SER A 127 15.24 -3.74 4.46
C SER A 127 15.95 -3.24 5.72
N ALA A 128 15.71 -2.00 6.13
CA ALA A 128 16.23 -1.45 7.39
C ALA A 128 15.59 -2.08 8.63
N ARG A 129 14.37 -2.63 8.54
CA ARG A 129 13.74 -3.41 9.61
C ARG A 129 14.32 -4.82 9.65
N ALA A 130 14.44 -5.48 8.50
CA ALA A 130 14.99 -6.83 8.40
C ALA A 130 16.46 -6.90 8.88
N GLY A 131 17.29 -5.93 8.48
CA GLY A 131 18.69 -5.84 8.90
C GLY A 131 18.91 -5.42 10.37
N ARG A 132 17.88 -4.99 11.09
CA ARG A 132 17.93 -4.73 12.55
C ARG A 132 17.61 -5.96 13.40
N THR A 133 17.16 -7.04 12.76
CA THR A 133 16.83 -8.34 13.39
C THR A 133 17.94 -9.38 13.23
N GLN A 134 19.05 -9.05 12.57
CA GLN A 134 20.30 -9.82 12.55
C GLN A 134 21.31 -9.20 13.51
#